data_AF-A0A978TBN5-F1
#
_entry.id   AF-A0A978TBN5-F1
#
_cell.length_a   1.000
_cell.length_b   1.000
_cell.length_c   1.000
_cell.angle_alpha   90.00
_cell.angle_beta   90.00
_cell.angle_gamma   90.00
#
_symmetry.space_group_name_H-M   'P 1'
#
loop_
_entity.id
_entity.type
_entity.pdbx_description
1 polymer ?
#
loop_
_entity_poly.entity_id
_entity_poly.type
_entity_poly.pdbx_seq_one_letter_code
_entity_poly.pdbx_strand_id
1 'polypeptide(L)'
;MGDTKTYNIETIGTAQFFYQSLDYQELTQQISDKRELVALYQETGKTDKALKAGAELEELEQQLERFKTDVLRLYETFTKIEINTDRLIQAKAYFDQGQFREADAILNAEAMAKDLARLIEREQQLNQEKAEISHSRSQLADEFLIKARLWATFYEQPNRFEQVCGYFEEALRAARTPEAIFEYALFLQNHNSLNLARSLYEEALQIYRALAEENPRTYLPYVATTLNNLANLQKAQNNLTTAQANYEEALQ
;
A
#
# COMPACT_ATOMS: atom_id res chain seq x y z
N MET A 1 24.95 8.67 -2.35
CA MET A 1 25.40 10.06 -2.17
C MET A 1 24.45 10.94 -2.97
N GLY A 2 23.34 11.34 -2.35
CA GLY A 2 22.42 12.32 -2.92
C GLY A 2 22.71 13.64 -2.23
N ASP A 3 23.17 14.62 -2.98
CA ASP A 3 23.43 15.96 -2.48
C ASP A 3 22.12 16.56 -1.97
N THR A 4 21.89 16.49 -0.65
CA THR A 4 20.94 17.36 0.03
C THR A 4 21.51 18.76 -0.03
N LYS A 5 21.19 19.48 -1.10
CA LYS A 5 21.35 20.94 -1.13
C LYS A 5 20.44 21.51 -0.05
N THR A 6 21.01 21.79 1.12
CA THR A 6 20.46 22.77 2.06
C THR A 6 20.44 24.11 1.34
N TYR A 7 19.30 24.41 0.72
CA TYR A 7 19.06 25.72 0.15
C TYR A 7 18.90 26.71 1.30
N ASN A 8 19.85 27.64 1.36
CA ASN A 8 19.91 28.70 2.34
C ASN A 8 18.65 29.58 2.19
N ILE A 9 17.92 29.80 3.29
CA ILE A 9 16.64 30.56 3.30
C ILE A 9 16.86 32.00 2.78
N GLU A 10 18.11 32.48 2.79
CA GLU A 10 18.54 33.78 2.26
C GLU A 10 18.46 33.91 0.73
N THR A 11 18.53 32.82 -0.06
CA THR A 11 18.29 32.89 -1.52
C THR A 11 16.80 32.92 -1.88
N ILE A 12 15.90 32.72 -0.92
CA ILE A 12 14.45 32.94 -1.09
C ILE A 12 14.07 34.41 -0.79
N GLY A 13 15.04 35.23 -0.37
CA GLY A 13 14.88 36.69 -0.18
C GLY A 13 14.56 37.49 -1.45
N THR A 14 14.46 36.84 -2.62
CA THR A 14 14.08 37.45 -3.91
C THR A 14 12.72 36.96 -4.43
N ALA A 15 11.97 36.18 -3.65
CA ALA A 15 10.66 35.67 -4.00
C ALA A 15 9.65 36.80 -4.24
N GLN A 16 9.59 37.28 -5.49
CA GLN A 16 8.72 38.38 -5.92
C GLN A 16 7.23 38.08 -5.77
N PHE A 17 6.86 36.81 -5.63
CA PHE A 17 5.49 36.32 -5.61
C PHE A 17 4.69 36.78 -4.38
N PHE A 18 5.32 37.00 -3.21
CA PHE A 18 4.58 37.55 -2.05
C PHE A 18 4.03 38.95 -2.34
N TYR A 19 4.85 39.83 -2.96
CA TYR A 19 4.50 41.22 -3.23
C TYR A 19 3.34 41.37 -4.21
N GLN A 20 3.12 40.34 -5.04
CA GLN A 20 2.05 40.30 -6.02
C GLN A 20 0.71 39.85 -5.41
N SER A 21 0.74 39.20 -4.24
CA SER A 21 -0.49 38.75 -3.59
C SER A 21 -1.29 39.91 -3.00
N LEU A 22 -2.61 39.84 -3.15
CA LEU A 22 -3.54 40.81 -2.58
C LEU A 22 -3.44 40.84 -1.05
N ASP A 23 -3.31 39.67 -0.42
CA ASP A 23 -3.23 39.55 1.04
C ASP A 23 -1.98 40.25 1.61
N TYR A 24 -0.84 40.17 0.91
CA TYR A 24 0.37 40.92 1.29
C TYR A 24 0.18 42.44 1.16
N GLN A 25 -0.45 42.88 0.07
CA GLN A 25 -0.70 44.30 -0.19
C GLN A 25 -1.66 44.89 0.86
N GLU A 26 -2.73 44.17 1.19
CA GLU A 26 -3.68 44.56 2.24
C GLU A 26 -3.02 44.64 3.62
N LEU A 27 -2.24 43.63 4.02
CA LEU A 27 -1.53 43.64 5.31
C LEU A 27 -0.53 44.81 5.38
N THR A 28 0.23 45.04 4.31
CA THR A 28 1.22 46.13 4.28
C THR A 28 0.54 47.51 4.34
N GLN A 29 -0.60 47.68 3.66
CA GLN A 29 -1.38 48.92 3.73
C GLN A 29 -1.93 49.15 5.16
N GLN A 30 -2.50 48.11 5.78
CA GLN A 30 -3.00 48.20 7.16
C GLN A 30 -1.90 48.57 8.16
N ILE A 31 -0.71 47.99 8.00
CA ILE A 31 0.48 48.34 8.80
C ILE A 31 0.87 49.80 8.58
N SER A 32 0.90 50.28 7.33
CA SER A 32 1.22 51.68 7.01
C SER A 32 0.24 52.64 7.67
N ASP A 33 -1.07 52.42 7.47
CA ASP A 33 -2.12 53.26 8.04
C ASP A 33 -2.07 53.27 9.58
N LYS A 34 -1.79 52.10 10.18
CA LYS A 34 -1.67 51.99 11.64
C LYS A 34 -0.43 52.70 12.18
N ARG A 35 0.72 52.63 11.48
CA ARG A 35 1.94 53.37 11.83
C ARG A 35 1.71 54.88 11.84
N GLU A 36 1.03 55.41 10.82
CA GLU A 36 0.67 56.83 10.76
C GLU A 36 -0.26 57.22 11.92
N LEU A 37 -1.23 56.38 12.25
CA LEU A 37 -2.14 56.62 13.37
C LEU A 37 -1.41 56.64 14.73
N VAL A 38 -0.45 55.73 14.94
CA VAL A 38 0.39 55.71 16.14
C VAL A 38 1.19 57.00 16.26
N ALA A 39 1.84 57.44 15.18
CA ALA A 39 2.61 58.69 15.16
C ALA A 39 1.71 59.90 15.51
N LEU A 40 0.51 59.98 14.92
CA LEU A 40 -0.44 61.05 15.19
C LEU A 40 -0.88 61.09 16.67
N TYR A 41 -1.13 59.93 17.30
CA TYR A 41 -1.49 59.87 18.72
C TYR A 41 -0.34 60.24 19.64
N GLN A 42 0.90 59.93 19.26
CA GLN A 42 2.09 60.36 19.99
C GLN A 42 2.27 61.89 19.90
N GLU A 43 2.14 62.47 18.71
CA GLU A 43 2.23 63.93 18.51
C GLU A 43 1.13 64.71 19.24
N THR A 44 -0.09 64.16 19.28
CA THR A 44 -1.24 64.81 19.95
C THR A 44 -1.33 64.51 21.45
N GLY A 45 -0.34 63.83 22.03
CA GLY A 45 -0.26 63.54 23.47
C GLY A 45 -1.32 62.55 24.00
N LYS A 46 -1.94 61.75 23.12
CA LYS A 46 -2.99 60.77 23.48
C LYS A 46 -2.36 59.42 23.82
N THR A 47 -1.64 59.36 24.94
CA THR A 47 -0.81 58.22 25.37
C THR A 47 -1.53 56.87 25.36
N ASP A 48 -2.73 56.78 25.94
CA ASP A 48 -3.47 55.51 26.04
C ASP A 48 -3.90 54.99 24.66
N LYS A 49 -4.25 55.90 23.74
CA LYS A 49 -4.61 55.56 22.36
C LYS A 49 -3.40 55.16 21.54
N ALA A 50 -2.26 55.83 21.74
CA ALA A 50 -1.00 55.46 21.11
C ALA A 50 -0.53 54.07 21.55
N LEU A 51 -0.64 53.74 22.84
CA LEU A 51 -0.26 52.43 23.37
C LEU A 51 -1.13 51.31 22.80
N LYS A 52 -2.45 51.51 22.73
CA LYS A 52 -3.36 50.55 22.10
C LYS A 52 -3.08 50.36 20.60
N ALA A 53 -2.93 51.47 19.87
CA ALA A 53 -2.64 51.41 18.43
C ALA A 53 -1.27 50.77 18.14
N GLY A 54 -0.28 50.96 19.03
CA GLY A 54 1.03 50.32 18.94
C GLY A 54 0.97 48.80 19.12
N ALA A 55 0.16 48.31 20.07
CA ALA A 55 -0.05 46.87 20.23
C ALA A 55 -0.76 46.24 19.02
N GLU A 56 -1.76 46.93 18.45
CA GLU A 56 -2.42 46.49 17.21
C GLU A 56 -1.46 46.50 16.01
N LEU A 57 -0.55 47.47 15.93
CA LEU A 57 0.50 47.53 14.92
C LEU A 57 1.47 46.34 15.05
N GLU A 58 1.93 46.05 16.27
CA GLU A 58 2.84 44.93 16.52
C GLU A 58 2.21 43.59 16.11
N GLU A 59 0.91 43.39 16.40
CA GLU A 59 0.19 42.19 15.96
C GLU A 59 0.12 42.08 14.43
N LEU A 60 -0.16 43.18 13.72
CA LEU A 60 -0.15 43.21 12.25
C LEU A 60 1.24 42.91 11.67
N GLU A 61 2.30 43.45 12.26
CA GLU A 61 3.68 43.17 11.86
C GLU A 61 4.03 41.69 12.07
N GLN A 62 3.62 41.10 13.19
CA GLN A 62 3.78 39.66 13.45
C GLN A 62 2.94 38.80 12.50
N GLN A 63 1.74 39.25 12.09
CA GLN A 63 0.92 38.56 11.09
C GLN A 63 1.59 38.57 9.72
N LEU A 64 2.19 39.69 9.32
CA LEU A 64 2.92 39.78 8.05
C LEU A 64 4.13 38.82 8.01
N GLU A 65 4.89 38.71 9.09
CA GLU A 65 6.02 37.77 9.16
C GLU A 65 5.56 36.30 9.18
N ARG A 66 4.47 35.99 9.88
CA ARG A 66 3.83 34.66 9.82
C ARG A 66 3.37 34.32 8.41
N PHE A 67 2.69 35.25 7.74
CA PHE A 67 2.26 35.09 6.35
C PHE A 67 3.43 34.78 5.42
N LYS A 68 4.52 35.57 5.45
CA LYS A 68 5.72 35.30 4.62
C LYS A 68 6.28 33.90 4.88
N THR A 69 6.37 33.51 6.15
CA THR A 69 6.86 32.18 6.55
C THR A 69 5.98 31.06 6.00
N ASP A 70 4.66 31.21 6.08
CA ASP A 70 3.72 30.18 5.64
C ASP A 70 3.67 30.05 4.11
N VAL A 71 3.76 31.17 3.38
CA VAL A 71 3.84 31.12 1.91
C VAL A 71 5.18 30.51 1.45
N LEU A 72 6.28 30.77 2.15
CA LEU A 72 7.57 30.08 1.90
C LEU A 72 7.44 28.57 2.08
N ARG A 73 6.79 28.13 3.16
CA ARG A 73 6.52 26.70 3.41
C ARG A 73 5.62 26.09 2.33
N LEU A 74 4.64 26.84 1.85
CA LEU A 74 3.78 26.40 0.74
C LEU A 74 4.59 26.25 -0.56
N TYR A 75 5.47 27.20 -0.87
CA TYR A 75 6.40 27.08 -2.00
C TYR A 75 7.32 25.86 -1.87
N GLU A 76 7.89 25.63 -0.69
CA GLU A 76 8.67 24.41 -0.42
C GLU A 76 7.85 23.15 -0.67
N THR A 77 6.56 23.15 -0.33
CA THR A 77 5.67 22.01 -0.58
C THR A 77 5.55 21.74 -2.07
N PHE A 78 5.27 22.76 -2.88
CA PHE A 78 5.21 22.63 -4.35
C PHE A 78 6.52 22.12 -4.97
N THR A 79 7.68 22.42 -4.38
CA THR A 79 8.98 21.93 -4.89
C THR A 79 9.33 20.52 -4.45
N LYS A 80 8.74 20.03 -3.35
CA LYS A 80 9.00 18.68 -2.80
C LYS A 80 8.06 17.62 -3.38
N ILE A 81 6.86 17.99 -3.79
CA ILE A 81 5.89 17.05 -4.38
C ILE A 81 6.02 16.98 -5.89
N GLU A 82 5.58 15.87 -6.47
CA GLU A 82 5.42 15.77 -7.91
C GLU A 82 4.14 16.52 -8.36
N ILE A 83 4.28 17.46 -9.29
CA ILE A 83 3.18 18.25 -9.85
C ILE A 83 2.75 17.62 -11.17
N ASN A 84 1.89 16.60 -11.09
CA ASN A 84 1.51 15.76 -12.23
C ASN A 84 -0.01 15.65 -12.47
N THR A 85 -0.81 16.45 -11.77
CA THR A 85 -2.25 16.57 -12.03
C THR A 85 -2.56 17.95 -12.62
N ASP A 86 -3.57 18.03 -13.48
CA ASP A 86 -4.01 19.31 -14.07
C ASP A 86 -4.32 20.36 -13.01
N ARG A 87 -4.95 19.94 -11.89
CA ARG A 87 -5.23 20.82 -10.75
C ARG A 87 -3.95 21.36 -10.11
N LEU A 88 -2.96 20.51 -9.84
CA LEU A 88 -1.70 20.96 -9.23
C LEU A 88 -0.89 21.86 -10.18
N ILE A 89 -0.89 21.56 -11.48
CA ILE A 89 -0.21 22.40 -12.49
C ILE A 89 -0.84 23.81 -12.50
N GLN A 90 -2.17 23.89 -12.54
CA GLN A 90 -2.88 25.17 -12.54
C GLN A 90 -2.75 25.92 -11.20
N ALA A 91 -2.91 25.23 -10.07
CA ALA A 91 -2.77 25.83 -8.75
C ALA A 91 -1.36 26.39 -8.53
N LYS A 92 -0.32 25.68 -8.98
CA LYS A 92 1.05 26.16 -8.94
C LYS A 92 1.23 27.42 -9.81
N ALA A 93 0.63 27.45 -11.00
CA ALA A 93 0.71 28.60 -11.88
C ALA A 93 0.06 29.86 -11.27
N TYR A 94 -1.07 29.72 -10.57
CA TYR A 94 -1.69 30.81 -9.82
C TYR A 94 -0.86 31.21 -8.60
N PHE A 95 -0.31 30.24 -7.86
CA PHE A 95 0.58 30.49 -6.73
C PHE A 95 1.81 31.30 -7.13
N ASP A 96 2.46 30.95 -8.25
CA ASP A 96 3.65 31.65 -8.77
C ASP A 96 3.35 33.10 -9.17
N GLN A 97 2.08 33.45 -9.43
CA GLN A 97 1.58 34.80 -9.71
C GLN A 97 1.11 35.56 -8.45
N GLY A 98 1.23 34.95 -7.26
CA GLY A 98 0.71 35.51 -6.01
C GLY A 98 -0.82 35.40 -5.85
N GLN A 99 -1.49 34.68 -6.74
CA GLN A 99 -2.95 34.50 -6.78
C GLN A 99 -3.38 33.30 -5.91
N PHE A 100 -3.22 33.43 -4.59
CA PHE A 100 -3.43 32.31 -3.67
C PHE A 100 -4.88 31.86 -3.57
N ARG A 101 -5.85 32.79 -3.70
CA ARG A 101 -7.28 32.45 -3.65
C ARG A 101 -7.72 31.70 -4.90
N GLU A 102 -7.13 32.02 -6.05
CA GLU A 102 -7.35 31.32 -7.31
C GLU A 102 -6.69 29.94 -7.28
N ALA A 103 -5.48 29.82 -6.71
CA ALA A 103 -4.84 28.52 -6.49
C ALA A 103 -5.70 27.60 -5.60
N ASP A 104 -6.28 28.13 -4.52
CA ASP A 104 -7.23 27.43 -3.65
C ASP A 104 -8.51 27.02 -4.40
N ALA A 105 -9.10 27.93 -5.18
CA ALA A 105 -10.30 27.65 -5.96
C ALA A 105 -10.11 26.50 -6.97
N ILE A 106 -8.91 26.36 -7.55
CA ILE A 106 -8.55 25.21 -8.38
C ILE A 106 -8.43 23.92 -7.55
N LEU A 107 -7.84 24.01 -6.35
CA LEU A 107 -7.74 22.91 -5.38
C LEU A 107 -9.06 22.74 -4.59
N ASN A 108 -10.16 22.64 -5.31
CA ASN A 108 -11.50 22.55 -4.74
C ASN A 108 -11.69 21.25 -3.92
N ALA A 109 -11.84 21.40 -2.59
CA ALA A 109 -11.93 20.29 -1.66
C ALA A 109 -13.13 19.35 -1.94
N GLU A 110 -14.28 19.89 -2.33
CA GLU A 110 -15.47 19.07 -2.64
C GLU A 110 -15.26 18.22 -3.91
N ALA A 111 -14.64 18.79 -4.93
CA ALA A 111 -14.32 18.09 -6.17
C ALA A 111 -13.28 16.99 -5.91
N MET A 112 -12.22 17.30 -5.15
CA MET A 112 -11.21 16.32 -4.74
C MET A 112 -11.81 15.18 -3.90
N ALA A 113 -12.72 15.49 -2.98
CA ALA A 113 -13.40 14.49 -2.17
C ALA A 113 -14.30 13.56 -3.00
N LYS A 114 -14.99 14.10 -4.02
CA LYS A 114 -15.78 13.30 -4.96
C LYS A 114 -14.91 12.36 -5.79
N ASP A 115 -13.77 12.84 -6.28
CA ASP A 115 -12.82 12.01 -7.02
C ASP A 115 -12.25 10.89 -6.13
N LEU A 116 -11.88 11.22 -4.89
CA LEU A 116 -11.41 10.24 -3.91
C LEU A 116 -12.47 9.17 -3.60
N ALA A 117 -13.73 9.58 -3.37
CA ALA A 117 -14.82 8.65 -3.09
C ALA A 117 -15.01 7.63 -4.24
N ARG A 118 -14.94 8.08 -5.49
CA ARG A 118 -15.01 7.20 -6.67
C ARG A 118 -13.85 6.21 -6.72
N LEU A 119 -12.63 6.65 -6.38
CA LEU A 119 -11.45 5.79 -6.36
C LEU A 119 -11.56 4.71 -5.28
N ILE A 120 -12.01 5.08 -4.07
CA ILE A 120 -12.21 4.14 -2.97
C ILE A 120 -13.30 3.12 -3.33
N GLU A 121 -14.42 3.56 -3.90
CA GLU A 121 -15.49 2.66 -4.35
C GLU A 121 -14.98 1.69 -5.42
N ARG A 122 -14.20 2.19 -6.40
CA ARG A 122 -13.63 1.33 -7.44
C ARG A 122 -12.61 0.33 -6.89
N GLU A 123 -11.79 0.73 -5.93
CA GLU A 123 -10.84 -0.16 -5.24
C GLU A 123 -11.60 -1.29 -4.51
N GLN A 124 -12.68 -0.96 -3.80
CA GLN A 124 -13.52 -1.95 -3.14
C GLN A 124 -14.15 -2.94 -4.13
N GLN A 125 -14.70 -2.45 -5.23
CA GLN A 125 -15.26 -3.29 -6.30
C GLN A 125 -14.20 -4.23 -6.89
N LEU A 126 -13.01 -3.71 -7.23
CA LEU A 126 -11.93 -4.52 -7.76
C LEU A 126 -11.45 -5.59 -6.77
N ASN A 127 -11.42 -5.27 -5.48
CA ASN A 127 -11.07 -6.23 -4.43
C ASN A 127 -12.13 -7.33 -4.29
N GLN A 128 -13.42 -6.98 -4.39
CA GLN A 128 -14.51 -7.94 -4.41
C GLN A 128 -14.44 -8.84 -5.66
N GLU A 129 -14.31 -8.26 -6.85
CA GLU A 129 -14.14 -9.00 -8.12
C GLU A 129 -12.95 -9.97 -8.03
N LYS A 130 -11.82 -9.51 -7.46
CA LYS A 130 -10.64 -10.35 -7.25
C LYS A 130 -10.90 -11.51 -6.27
N ALA A 131 -11.68 -11.28 -5.21
CA ALA A 131 -12.06 -12.33 -4.27
C ALA A 131 -12.98 -13.38 -4.92
N GLU A 132 -13.96 -12.94 -5.72
CA GLU A 132 -14.86 -13.81 -6.49
C GLU A 132 -14.08 -14.65 -7.52
N ILE A 133 -13.12 -14.02 -8.23
CA ILE A 133 -12.21 -14.73 -9.15
C ILE A 133 -11.37 -15.77 -8.38
N SER A 134 -10.81 -15.40 -7.23
CA SER A 134 -10.03 -16.32 -6.40
C SER A 134 -10.87 -17.51 -5.93
N HIS A 135 -12.11 -17.27 -5.53
CA HIS A 135 -13.04 -18.33 -5.13
C HIS A 135 -13.37 -19.27 -6.30
N SER A 136 -13.70 -18.72 -7.46
CA SER A 136 -14.00 -19.49 -8.68
C SER A 136 -12.79 -20.33 -9.12
N ARG A 137 -11.58 -19.77 -9.00
CA ARG A 137 -10.33 -20.50 -9.27
C ARG A 137 -10.10 -21.67 -8.32
N SER A 138 -10.44 -21.53 -7.04
CA SER A 138 -10.39 -22.63 -6.07
C SER A 138 -11.36 -23.75 -6.43
N GLN A 139 -12.60 -23.41 -6.79
CA GLN A 139 -13.60 -24.40 -7.23
C GLN A 139 -13.12 -25.15 -8.47
N LEU A 140 -12.53 -24.45 -9.44
CA LEU A 140 -11.99 -25.07 -10.64
C LEU A 140 -10.80 -25.99 -10.32
N ALA A 141 -9.98 -25.66 -9.32
CA ALA A 141 -8.92 -26.54 -8.85
C ALA A 141 -9.50 -27.85 -8.28
N ASP A 142 -10.59 -27.78 -7.51
CA ASP A 142 -11.28 -28.96 -6.99
C ASP A 142 -11.90 -29.81 -8.10
N GLU A 143 -12.47 -29.18 -9.13
CA GLU A 143 -12.96 -29.88 -10.33
C GLU A 143 -11.83 -30.64 -11.05
N PHE A 144 -10.68 -30.00 -11.27
CA PHE A 144 -9.52 -30.63 -11.88
C PHE A 144 -8.92 -31.73 -10.99
N LEU A 145 -8.92 -31.56 -9.67
CA LEU A 145 -8.52 -32.58 -8.71
C LEU A 145 -9.41 -33.83 -8.85
N ILE A 146 -10.74 -33.65 -8.86
CA ILE A 146 -11.68 -34.76 -9.08
C ILE A 146 -11.42 -35.41 -10.44
N LYS A 147 -11.19 -34.62 -11.49
CA LYS A 147 -10.90 -35.12 -12.84
C LYS A 147 -9.61 -35.95 -12.86
N ALA A 148 -8.55 -35.49 -12.21
CA ALA A 148 -7.27 -36.20 -12.09
C ALA A 148 -7.46 -37.54 -11.37
N ARG A 149 -8.15 -37.53 -10.23
CA ARG A 149 -8.42 -38.75 -9.44
C ARG A 149 -9.31 -39.73 -10.19
N LEU A 150 -10.32 -39.24 -10.92
CA LEU A 150 -11.17 -40.07 -11.75
C LEU A 150 -10.37 -40.74 -12.87
N TRP A 151 -9.55 -39.99 -13.59
CA TRP A 151 -8.69 -40.52 -14.65
C TRP A 151 -7.65 -41.51 -14.15
N ALA A 152 -7.18 -41.35 -12.90
CA ALA A 152 -6.28 -42.31 -12.28
C ALA A 152 -6.90 -43.72 -12.17
N THR A 153 -8.23 -43.83 -12.16
CA THR A 153 -8.95 -45.12 -12.12
C THR A 153 -9.07 -45.82 -13.48
N PHE A 154 -8.77 -45.15 -14.58
CA PHE A 154 -8.96 -45.69 -15.93
C PHE A 154 -7.75 -46.50 -16.40
N TYR A 155 -7.54 -47.66 -15.80
CA TYR A 155 -6.31 -48.45 -16.00
C TYR A 155 -6.01 -48.82 -17.46
N GLU A 156 -7.03 -48.94 -18.29
CA GLU A 156 -6.94 -49.31 -19.71
C GLU A 156 -6.49 -48.16 -20.64
N GLN A 157 -6.48 -46.91 -20.16
CA GLN A 157 -6.16 -45.78 -21.02
C GLN A 157 -4.65 -45.68 -21.30
N PRO A 158 -4.24 -45.49 -22.56
CA PRO A 158 -2.85 -45.21 -22.88
C PRO A 158 -2.44 -43.85 -22.30
N ASN A 159 -1.17 -43.71 -21.92
CA ASN A 159 -0.61 -42.47 -21.35
C ASN A 159 -1.37 -41.94 -20.12
N ARG A 160 -2.07 -42.82 -19.37
CA ARG A 160 -2.83 -42.46 -18.17
C ARG A 160 -2.03 -41.61 -17.19
N PHE A 161 -0.77 -41.99 -16.93
CA PHE A 161 0.10 -41.26 -16.02
C PHE A 161 0.28 -39.79 -16.43
N GLU A 162 0.64 -39.55 -17.69
CA GLU A 162 0.87 -38.20 -18.23
C GLU A 162 -0.42 -37.35 -18.20
N GLN A 163 -1.57 -37.94 -18.55
CA GLN A 163 -2.86 -37.25 -18.51
C GLN A 163 -3.27 -36.86 -17.08
N VAL A 164 -3.07 -37.76 -16.12
CA VAL A 164 -3.40 -37.49 -14.72
C VAL A 164 -2.49 -36.39 -14.16
N CYS A 165 -1.19 -36.44 -14.44
CA CYS A 165 -0.26 -35.35 -14.09
C CYS A 165 -0.69 -34.02 -14.69
N GLY A 166 -1.09 -34.00 -15.97
CA GLY A 166 -1.61 -32.80 -16.62
C GLY A 166 -2.83 -32.21 -15.91
N TYR A 167 -3.79 -33.04 -15.47
CA TYR A 167 -4.94 -32.54 -14.71
C TYR A 167 -4.57 -32.02 -13.33
N PHE A 168 -3.64 -32.65 -12.63
CA PHE A 168 -3.11 -32.09 -11.38
C PHE A 168 -2.39 -30.77 -11.58
N GLU A 169 -1.64 -30.62 -12.67
CA GLU A 169 -0.98 -29.36 -13.02
C GLU A 169 -1.98 -28.24 -13.34
N GLU A 170 -3.08 -28.55 -14.02
CA GLU A 170 -4.19 -27.61 -14.22
C GLU A 170 -4.86 -27.25 -12.89
N ALA A 171 -5.04 -28.22 -11.97
CA ALA A 171 -5.56 -27.93 -10.63
C ALA A 171 -4.67 -26.91 -9.90
N LEU A 172 -3.35 -27.16 -9.88
CA LEU A 172 -2.40 -26.26 -9.22
C LEU A 172 -2.27 -24.89 -9.91
N ARG A 173 -2.47 -24.82 -11.23
CA ARG A 173 -2.53 -23.55 -11.97
C ARG A 173 -3.80 -22.77 -11.62
N ALA A 174 -4.93 -23.46 -11.51
CA ALA A 174 -6.20 -22.87 -11.09
C ALA A 174 -6.06 -22.33 -9.66
N ALA A 175 -5.74 -23.17 -8.68
CA ALA A 175 -5.38 -22.74 -7.32
C ALA A 175 -4.53 -23.81 -6.64
N ARG A 176 -3.52 -23.37 -5.89
CA ARG A 176 -2.64 -24.26 -5.11
C ARG A 176 -3.28 -24.62 -3.77
N THR A 177 -4.40 -25.35 -3.82
CA THR A 177 -5.10 -25.84 -2.62
C THR A 177 -4.26 -26.93 -1.95
N PRO A 178 -4.24 -27.00 -0.60
CA PRO A 178 -3.41 -27.98 0.09
C PRO A 178 -3.83 -29.42 -0.22
N GLU A 179 -5.11 -29.67 -0.50
CA GLU A 179 -5.63 -30.95 -0.96
C GLU A 179 -5.09 -31.31 -2.34
N ALA A 180 -5.12 -30.40 -3.32
CA ALA A 180 -4.62 -30.68 -4.67
C ALA A 180 -3.10 -30.94 -4.69
N ILE A 181 -2.33 -30.18 -3.90
CA ILE A 181 -0.89 -30.37 -3.76
C ILE A 181 -0.61 -31.75 -3.14
N PHE A 182 -1.27 -32.08 -2.04
CA PHE A 182 -1.07 -33.34 -1.33
C PHE A 182 -1.44 -34.56 -2.19
N GLU A 183 -2.60 -34.53 -2.84
CA GLU A 183 -3.05 -35.64 -3.68
C GLU A 183 -2.15 -35.83 -4.91
N TYR A 184 -1.63 -34.75 -5.49
CA TYR A 184 -0.66 -34.88 -6.58
C TYR A 184 0.65 -35.51 -6.08
N ALA A 185 1.15 -35.07 -4.92
CA ALA A 185 2.34 -35.65 -4.30
C ALA A 185 2.17 -37.16 -4.04
N LEU A 186 1.01 -37.57 -3.53
CA LEU A 186 0.67 -38.97 -3.29
C LEU A 186 0.61 -39.77 -4.60
N PHE A 187 -0.02 -39.21 -5.64
CA PHE A 187 -0.06 -39.83 -6.96
C PHE A 187 1.36 -40.05 -7.51
N LEU A 188 2.22 -39.03 -7.46
CA LEU A 188 3.60 -39.11 -7.95
C LEU A 188 4.45 -40.10 -7.16
N GLN A 189 4.29 -40.15 -5.84
CA GLN A 189 4.95 -41.13 -4.99
C GLN A 189 4.62 -42.56 -5.43
N ASN A 190 3.33 -42.86 -5.67
CA ASN A 190 2.88 -44.19 -6.11
C ASN A 190 3.42 -44.58 -7.50
N HIS A 191 3.86 -43.61 -8.29
CA HIS A 191 4.45 -43.79 -9.63
C HIS A 191 5.97 -43.54 -9.64
N ASN A 192 6.62 -43.60 -8.47
CA ASN A 192 8.07 -43.50 -8.30
C ASN A 192 8.71 -42.18 -8.76
N SER A 193 7.92 -41.11 -8.88
CA SER A 193 8.39 -39.74 -9.17
C SER A 193 8.71 -38.99 -7.87
N LEU A 194 9.66 -39.53 -7.11
CA LEU A 194 9.86 -39.19 -5.69
C LEU A 194 10.35 -37.75 -5.44
N ASN A 195 11.12 -37.17 -6.36
CA ASN A 195 11.67 -35.82 -6.19
C ASN A 195 10.56 -34.76 -6.20
N LEU A 196 9.70 -34.79 -7.21
CA LEU A 196 8.58 -33.86 -7.31
C LEU A 196 7.54 -34.11 -6.21
N ALA A 197 7.25 -35.38 -5.89
CA ALA A 197 6.39 -35.75 -4.77
C ALA A 197 6.87 -35.13 -3.44
N ARG A 198 8.17 -35.22 -3.17
CA ARG A 198 8.78 -34.62 -1.97
C ARG A 198 8.57 -33.12 -1.92
N SER A 199 8.86 -32.40 -3.00
CA SER A 199 8.70 -30.94 -3.05
C SER A 199 7.24 -30.52 -2.82
N LEU A 200 6.28 -31.24 -3.39
CA LEU A 200 4.86 -30.97 -3.19
C LEU A 200 4.41 -31.29 -1.77
N TYR A 201 4.88 -32.39 -1.16
CA TYR A 201 4.58 -32.66 0.25
C TYR A 201 5.18 -31.61 1.20
N GLU A 202 6.41 -31.14 0.94
CA GLU A 202 7.02 -30.06 1.73
C GLU A 202 6.19 -28.76 1.65
N GLU A 203 5.65 -28.45 0.48
CA GLU A 203 4.75 -27.31 0.30
C GLU A 203 3.39 -27.51 0.99
N ALA A 204 2.74 -28.67 0.82
CA ALA A 204 1.50 -28.99 1.51
C ALA A 204 1.66 -28.91 3.03
N LEU A 205 2.79 -29.38 3.56
CA LEU A 205 3.11 -29.33 4.98
C LEU A 205 3.18 -27.88 5.49
N GLN A 206 3.79 -26.97 4.74
CA GLN A 206 3.85 -25.55 5.11
C GLN A 206 2.45 -24.95 5.20
N ILE A 207 1.59 -25.22 4.22
CA ILE A 207 0.21 -24.72 4.21
C ILE A 207 -0.60 -25.32 5.37
N TYR A 208 -0.54 -26.63 5.57
CA TYR A 208 -1.28 -27.28 6.66
C TYR A 208 -0.81 -26.85 8.05
N ARG A 209 0.49 -26.55 8.24
CA ARG A 209 1.00 -25.98 9.50
C ARG A 209 0.40 -24.60 9.76
N ALA A 210 0.41 -23.71 8.76
CA ALA A 210 -0.19 -22.38 8.89
C ALA A 210 -1.71 -22.48 9.21
N LEU A 211 -2.43 -23.36 8.53
CA LEU A 211 -3.85 -23.61 8.81
C LEU A 211 -4.08 -24.23 10.20
N ALA A 212 -3.15 -25.06 10.69
CA ALA A 212 -3.21 -25.65 12.02
C ALA A 212 -2.96 -24.63 13.14
N GLU A 213 -2.29 -23.51 12.89
CA GLU A 213 -2.18 -22.42 13.88
C GLU A 213 -3.55 -21.80 14.16
N GLU A 214 -4.39 -21.68 13.13
CA GLU A 214 -5.75 -21.11 13.23
C GLU A 214 -6.79 -22.14 13.70
N ASN A 215 -6.73 -23.37 13.18
CA ASN A 215 -7.68 -24.43 13.48
C ASN A 215 -6.98 -25.80 13.65
N PRO A 216 -6.31 -26.02 14.80
CA PRO A 216 -5.50 -27.22 15.02
C PRO A 216 -6.27 -28.52 14.89
N ARG A 217 -7.51 -28.58 15.42
CA ARG A 217 -8.34 -29.80 15.38
C ARG A 217 -8.65 -30.28 13.98
N THR A 218 -8.74 -29.35 13.03
CA THR A 218 -9.04 -29.67 11.64
C THR A 218 -7.78 -30.05 10.89
N TYR A 219 -6.68 -29.32 11.09
CA TYR A 219 -5.51 -29.42 10.20
C TYR A 219 -4.32 -30.22 10.74
N LEU A 220 -4.18 -30.44 12.05
CA LEU A 220 -3.12 -31.29 12.60
C LEU A 220 -3.12 -32.73 12.04
N PRO A 221 -4.27 -33.39 11.78
CA PRO A 221 -4.28 -34.70 11.13
C PRO A 221 -3.62 -34.68 9.74
N TYR A 222 -3.79 -33.59 8.98
CA TYR A 222 -3.17 -33.42 7.67
C TYR A 222 -1.67 -33.13 7.77
N VAL A 223 -1.25 -32.36 8.77
CA VAL A 223 0.19 -32.16 9.11
C VAL A 223 0.85 -33.52 9.38
N ALA A 224 0.27 -34.32 10.29
CA ALA A 224 0.78 -35.64 10.64
C ALA A 224 0.83 -36.59 9.43
N THR A 225 -0.24 -36.61 8.61
CA THR A 225 -0.29 -37.44 7.40
C THR A 225 0.79 -37.03 6.39
N THR A 226 1.00 -35.73 6.20
CA THR A 226 2.02 -35.21 5.27
C THR A 226 3.44 -35.54 5.75
N LEU A 227 3.72 -35.38 7.04
CA LEU A 227 4.99 -35.76 7.67
C LEU A 227 5.27 -37.27 7.53
N ASN A 228 4.26 -38.12 7.76
CA ASN A 228 4.38 -39.56 7.57
C ASN A 228 4.74 -39.93 6.12
N ASN A 229 4.14 -39.26 5.13
CA ASN A 229 4.45 -39.50 3.72
C ASN A 229 5.86 -39.01 3.34
N LEU A 230 6.29 -37.86 3.86
CA LEU A 230 7.68 -37.39 3.71
C LEU A 230 8.68 -38.36 4.32
N ALA A 231 8.40 -38.88 5.52
CA ALA A 231 9.23 -39.85 6.19
C ALA A 231 9.33 -41.18 5.40
N ASN A 232 8.22 -41.62 4.80
CA ASN A 232 8.20 -42.78 3.90
C ASN A 232 9.11 -42.57 2.66
N LEU A 233 9.05 -41.39 2.04
CA LEU A 233 9.93 -41.05 0.91
C LEU A 233 11.41 -41.03 1.33
N GLN A 234 11.72 -40.42 2.47
CA GLN A 234 13.08 -40.33 2.98
C GLN A 234 13.66 -41.70 3.34
N LYS A 235 12.82 -42.58 3.92
CA LYS A 235 13.19 -43.97 4.17
C LYS A 235 13.51 -44.71 2.87
N ALA A 236 12.71 -44.54 1.82
CA ALA A 236 12.99 -45.11 0.51
C ALA A 236 14.31 -44.60 -0.11
N GLN A 237 14.74 -43.39 0.27
CA GLN A 237 16.01 -42.77 -0.12
C GLN A 237 17.17 -43.07 0.86
N ASN A 238 17.00 -43.96 1.84
CA ASN A 238 17.96 -44.26 2.91
C ASN A 238 18.35 -43.07 3.82
N ASN A 239 17.56 -41.99 3.84
CA ASN A 239 17.75 -40.89 4.76
C ASN A 239 16.98 -41.12 6.07
N LEU A 240 17.47 -42.07 6.87
CA LEU A 240 16.77 -42.57 8.07
C LEU A 240 16.66 -41.53 9.20
N THR A 241 17.66 -40.66 9.35
CA THR A 241 17.66 -39.63 10.40
C THR A 241 16.55 -38.61 10.18
N THR A 242 16.39 -38.10 8.95
CA THR A 242 15.30 -37.15 8.65
C THR A 242 13.94 -37.84 8.70
N ALA A 243 13.85 -39.10 8.26
CA ALA A 243 12.62 -39.87 8.36
C ALA A 243 12.16 -40.05 9.80
N GLN A 244 13.09 -40.40 10.71
CA GLN A 244 12.78 -40.55 12.14
C GLN A 244 12.25 -39.24 12.74
N ALA A 245 12.90 -38.11 12.47
CA ALA A 245 12.45 -36.81 12.97
C ALA A 245 11.02 -36.47 12.50
N ASN A 246 10.70 -36.71 11.22
CA ASN A 246 9.36 -36.48 10.69
C ASN A 246 8.30 -37.40 11.31
N TYR A 247 8.63 -38.67 11.58
CA TYR A 247 7.72 -39.59 12.29
C TYR A 247 7.48 -39.14 13.73
N GLU A 248 8.53 -38.70 14.42
CA GLU A 248 8.42 -38.21 15.80
C GLU A 248 7.56 -36.95 15.88
N GLU A 249 7.70 -36.03 14.93
CA GLU A 249 6.84 -34.84 14.84
C GLU A 249 5.39 -35.21 14.54
N ALA A 250 5.14 -36.17 13.65
CA ALA A 250 3.78 -36.61 13.30
C ALA A 250 3.00 -37.25 14.47
N LEU A 251 3.70 -37.69 15.52
CA LEU A 251 3.13 -38.34 16.71
C LEU A 251 2.79 -37.38 17.85
N GLN A 252 3.27 -36.14 17.80
CA GLN A 252 3.02 -35.11 18.81
C GLN A 252 1.63 -34.48 18.61
#